data_AF-A0A3Q9UVL8-F1
#
_entry.id   AF-A0A3Q9UVL8-F1
#
_cell.length_a   1.000
_cell.length_b   1.000
_cell.length_c   1.000
_cell.angle_alpha   90.00
_cell.angle_beta   90.00
_cell.angle_gamma   90.00
#
_symmetry.space_group_name_H-M   'P 1'
#
loop_
_entity.id
_entity.type
_entity.pdbx_description
1 polymer ?
#
loop_
_entity_poly.entity_id
_entity_poly.type
_entity_poly.pdbx_seq_one_letter_code
_entity_poly.pdbx_strand_id
1 'polypeptide(L)'
;MTRRAAVVAAAWTTPVVSAAVAAPGAAASAPVPVDEGPYVGLFLINWRAGDFRVDLRVARSGAAGAPVALTDEARVDITSEHDVETWAAGIVVDGPRSAHLLLPAGLYPSAGTYTGKDGVTLQIARIAGSGYSRFTWLPKGRFTVTATVTRGRVHPGSDPKAQTALGFGTQSLGIIA
;
A
#
# COMPACT_ATOMS: atom_id res chain seq x y z
N MET A 1 -77.05 26.27 -30.63
CA MET A 1 -76.37 25.61 -29.48
C MET A 1 -76.42 24.11 -29.78
N THR A 2 -75.35 23.32 -29.91
CA THR A 2 -73.96 23.39 -29.42
C THR A 2 -73.09 22.41 -30.23
N ARG A 3 -71.80 22.73 -30.40
CA ARG A 3 -70.69 21.94 -31.00
C ARG A 3 -70.66 20.46 -30.63
N ARG A 4 -70.10 19.63 -31.53
CA ARG A 4 -69.01 18.68 -31.20
C ARG A 4 -68.23 18.23 -32.45
N ALA A 5 -66.93 18.50 -32.43
CA ALA A 5 -65.92 17.93 -33.31
C ALA A 5 -65.29 16.71 -32.62
N ALA A 6 -64.88 15.70 -33.39
CA ALA A 6 -63.91 14.70 -32.97
C ALA A 6 -63.18 14.17 -34.21
N VAL A 7 -62.03 14.76 -34.53
CA VAL A 7 -61.04 14.18 -35.45
C VAL A 7 -60.14 13.32 -34.58
N VAL A 8 -60.11 12.01 -34.85
CA VAL A 8 -59.23 11.06 -34.18
C VAL A 8 -57.83 11.21 -34.77
N ALA A 9 -56.87 11.60 -33.95
CA ALA A 9 -55.45 11.63 -34.31
C ALA A 9 -54.88 10.20 -34.23
N ALA A 10 -54.41 9.69 -35.36
CA ALA A 10 -53.53 8.54 -35.41
C ALA A 10 -52.08 9.02 -35.33
N ALA A 11 -51.34 8.57 -34.32
CA ALA A 11 -49.89 8.65 -34.28
C ALA A 11 -49.37 7.37 -33.62
N TRP A 12 -49.01 6.40 -34.45
CA TRP A 12 -48.30 5.19 -34.00
C TRP A 12 -46.82 5.54 -33.86
N THR A 13 -46.31 5.57 -32.64
CA THR A 13 -44.87 5.57 -32.38
C THR A 13 -44.46 4.16 -31.94
N THR A 14 -43.79 3.43 -32.83
CA THR A 14 -43.12 2.18 -32.47
C THR A 14 -41.86 2.50 -31.67
N PRO A 15 -41.68 1.98 -30.44
CA PRO A 15 -40.41 2.13 -29.74
C PRO A 15 -39.37 1.21 -30.38
N VAL A 16 -38.29 1.79 -30.88
CA VAL A 16 -37.09 1.04 -31.27
C VAL A 16 -36.37 0.65 -29.99
N VAL A 17 -36.51 -0.61 -29.57
CA VAL A 17 -35.65 -1.19 -28.54
C VAL A 17 -34.35 -1.60 -29.22
N SER A 18 -33.31 -0.77 -29.08
CA SER A 18 -31.95 -1.18 -29.42
C SER A 18 -31.46 -2.18 -28.36
N ALA A 19 -31.51 -3.47 -28.67
CA ALA A 19 -30.81 -4.49 -27.89
C ALA A 19 -29.31 -4.30 -28.10
N ALA A 20 -28.62 -3.72 -27.12
CA ALA A 20 -27.17 -3.71 -27.09
C ALA A 20 -26.69 -5.13 -26.80
N VAL A 21 -26.11 -5.78 -27.81
CA VAL A 21 -25.40 -7.05 -27.69
C VAL A 21 -24.17 -6.81 -26.82
N ALA A 22 -24.17 -7.36 -25.60
CA ALA A 22 -22.99 -7.37 -24.76
C ALA A 22 -21.94 -8.32 -25.38
N ALA A 23 -20.79 -7.77 -25.75
CA ALA A 23 -19.66 -8.57 -26.22
C ALA A 23 -19.13 -9.44 -25.05
N PRO A 24 -19.00 -10.77 -25.22
CA PRO A 24 -18.31 -11.61 -24.27
C PRO A 24 -16.80 -11.35 -24.43
N GLY A 25 -16.22 -10.58 -23.52
CA GLY A 25 -14.78 -10.30 -23.60
C GLY A 25 -14.23 -9.25 -22.64
N ALA A 26 -15.08 -8.47 -21.97
CA ALA A 26 -14.62 -7.52 -20.94
C ALA A 26 -14.99 -8.05 -19.56
N ALA A 27 -14.27 -9.09 -19.08
CA ALA A 27 -14.11 -9.24 -17.64
C ALA A 27 -13.22 -8.07 -17.20
N ALA A 28 -13.84 -6.90 -16.99
CA ALA A 28 -13.20 -5.83 -16.25
C ALA A 28 -12.83 -6.43 -14.90
N SER A 29 -11.54 -6.56 -14.62
CA SER A 29 -11.06 -6.94 -13.29
C SER A 29 -11.81 -6.07 -12.29
N ALA A 30 -12.70 -6.69 -11.52
CA ALA A 30 -13.41 -5.98 -10.48
C ALA A 30 -12.34 -5.28 -9.62
N PRO A 31 -12.54 -4.01 -9.22
CA PRO A 31 -11.63 -3.34 -8.32
C PRO A 31 -11.39 -4.24 -7.12
N VAL A 32 -10.12 -4.52 -6.80
CA VAL A 32 -9.81 -5.35 -5.62
C VAL A 32 -10.45 -4.67 -4.42
N PRO A 33 -11.34 -5.36 -3.67
CA PRO A 33 -11.99 -4.78 -2.52
C PRO A 33 -10.97 -4.10 -1.62
N VAL A 34 -11.36 -2.97 -1.02
CA VAL A 34 -10.42 -2.14 -0.28
C VAL A 34 -9.68 -3.01 0.72
N ASP A 35 -10.39 -3.86 1.44
CA ASP A 35 -9.94 -4.71 2.54
C ASP A 35 -9.04 -5.89 2.14
N GLU A 36 -8.87 -6.17 0.84
CA GLU A 36 -8.15 -7.36 0.35
C GLU A 36 -6.66 -7.13 0.00
N GLY A 37 -6.20 -5.89 -0.08
CA GLY A 37 -4.82 -5.55 -0.45
C GLY A 37 -4.50 -5.72 -1.95
N PRO A 38 -3.24 -5.93 -2.37
CA PRO A 38 -2.06 -6.05 -1.52
C PRO A 38 -1.69 -4.71 -0.88
N TYR A 39 -1.33 -4.76 0.40
CA TYR A 39 -0.88 -3.63 1.18
C TYR A 39 0.61 -3.71 1.41
N VAL A 40 1.24 -2.54 1.53
CA VAL A 40 2.63 -2.35 1.93
C VAL A 40 2.62 -1.52 3.21
N GLY A 41 3.32 -2.02 4.21
CA GLY A 41 3.58 -1.28 5.43
C GLY A 41 5.04 -1.36 5.82
N LEU A 42 5.48 -0.36 6.55
CA LEU A 42 6.87 -0.23 7.00
C LEU A 42 6.97 -0.21 8.53
N PHE A 43 8.13 -0.62 9.00
CA PHE A 43 8.58 -0.46 10.38
C PHE A 43 9.97 0.15 10.36
N LEU A 44 10.09 1.35 10.92
CA LEU A 44 11.34 2.01 11.21
C LEU A 44 11.76 1.63 12.63
N ILE A 45 12.92 0.99 12.74
CA ILE A 45 13.42 0.40 13.98
C ILE A 45 14.85 0.89 14.22
N ASN A 46 15.19 1.19 15.47
CA ASN A 46 16.57 1.46 15.88
C ASN A 46 17.09 0.34 16.78
N TRP A 47 18.39 0.08 16.73
CA TRP A 47 19.03 -0.93 17.59
C TRP A 47 20.02 -0.31 18.58
N ARG A 48 20.86 0.60 18.09
CA ARG A 48 21.86 1.35 18.86
C ARG A 48 21.78 2.82 18.51
N ALA A 49 22.50 3.64 19.25
CA ALA A 49 22.68 5.04 18.90
C ALA A 49 23.24 5.15 17.47
N GLY A 50 22.67 6.04 16.67
CA GLY A 50 23.03 6.29 15.28
C GLY A 50 22.48 5.28 14.27
N ASP A 51 21.96 4.14 14.71
CA ASP A 51 21.60 3.02 13.83
C ASP A 51 20.08 2.91 13.63
N PHE A 52 19.65 2.76 12.38
CA PHE A 52 18.25 2.49 12.04
C PHE A 52 18.09 1.51 10.88
N ARG A 53 16.95 0.84 10.83
CA ARG A 53 16.58 -0.11 9.78
C ARG A 53 15.13 0.11 9.39
N VAL A 54 14.83 -0.11 8.11
CA VAL A 54 13.46 -0.18 7.60
C VAL A 54 13.15 -1.64 7.29
N ASP A 55 12.15 -2.19 7.97
CA ASP A 55 11.54 -3.48 7.61
C ASP A 55 10.23 -3.22 6.87
N LEU A 56 9.95 -4.04 5.87
CA LEU A 56 8.72 -3.96 5.09
C LEU A 56 7.84 -5.19 5.34
N ARG A 57 6.53 -4.99 5.21
CA ARG A 57 5.56 -6.07 5.13
C ARG A 57 4.69 -5.88 3.91
N VAL A 58 4.39 -6.99 3.24
CA VAL A 58 3.33 -7.04 2.24
C VAL A 58 2.22 -7.90 2.78
N ALA A 59 0.98 -7.48 2.62
CA ALA A 59 -0.15 -8.27 3.07
C ALA A 59 -1.29 -8.30 2.06
N ARG A 60 -1.94 -9.44 1.93
CA ARG A 60 -3.07 -9.63 1.01
C ARG A 60 -4.03 -10.67 1.54
N SER A 61 -5.32 -10.56 1.24
CA SER A 61 -6.27 -11.64 1.49
C SER A 61 -5.84 -12.90 0.74
N GLY A 62 -6.08 -14.05 1.34
CA GLY A 62 -5.71 -15.34 0.74
C GLY A 62 -5.79 -16.49 1.72
N ALA A 63 -5.79 -17.71 1.17
CA ALA A 63 -5.75 -18.93 1.95
C ALA A 63 -4.51 -18.97 2.87
N ALA A 64 -4.65 -19.63 4.02
CA ALA A 64 -3.56 -19.79 4.97
C ALA A 64 -2.31 -20.40 4.30
N GLY A 65 -1.17 -19.71 4.44
CA GLY A 65 0.10 -20.13 3.86
C GLY A 65 0.29 -19.81 2.38
N ALA A 66 -0.71 -19.24 1.70
CA ALA A 66 -0.56 -18.79 0.32
C ALA A 66 0.47 -17.66 0.23
N PRO A 67 1.33 -17.64 -0.83
CA PRO A 67 2.27 -16.56 -1.02
C PRO A 67 1.53 -15.22 -1.22
N VAL A 68 2.15 -14.15 -0.74
CA VAL A 68 1.61 -12.80 -0.88
C VAL A 68 2.07 -12.22 -2.21
N ALA A 69 1.12 -12.03 -3.13
CA ALA A 69 1.39 -11.43 -4.43
C ALA A 69 1.30 -9.90 -4.36
N LEU A 70 2.44 -9.23 -4.58
CA LEU A 70 2.51 -7.80 -4.83
C LEU A 70 2.42 -7.56 -6.34
N THR A 71 1.35 -6.92 -6.80
CA THR A 71 1.06 -6.76 -8.22
C THR A 71 1.99 -5.74 -8.91
N ASP A 72 2.33 -4.67 -8.20
CA ASP A 72 3.11 -3.55 -8.72
C ASP A 72 4.26 -3.23 -7.77
N GLU A 73 5.36 -2.70 -8.32
CA GLU A 73 6.48 -2.25 -7.50
C GLU A 73 6.02 -1.20 -6.49
N ALA A 74 6.43 -1.38 -5.23
CA ALA A 74 6.24 -0.40 -4.18
C ALA A 74 7.52 0.39 -3.93
N ARG A 75 7.36 1.63 -3.45
CA ARG A 75 8.46 2.54 -3.15
C ARG A 75 8.28 3.10 -1.75
N VAL A 76 9.37 3.10 -0.99
CA VAL A 76 9.46 3.76 0.31
C VAL A 76 10.56 4.80 0.26
N ASP A 77 10.21 6.06 0.48
CA ASP A 77 11.17 7.16 0.59
C ASP A 77 11.57 7.35 2.05
N ILE A 78 12.85 7.62 2.27
CA ILE A 78 13.47 7.80 3.58
C ILE A 78 14.13 9.17 3.61
N THR A 79 13.84 9.96 4.64
CA THR A 79 14.50 11.23 4.92
C THR A 79 15.03 11.26 6.34
N SER A 80 16.11 11.99 6.56
CA SER A 80 16.69 12.21 7.87
C SER A 80 17.05 13.67 8.13
N GLU A 81 16.99 14.07 9.40
CA GLU A 81 17.52 15.34 9.86
C GLU A 81 19.06 15.35 9.98
N HIS A 82 19.70 14.18 9.95
CA HIS A 82 21.15 14.02 10.12
C HIS A 82 21.78 13.21 8.97
N ASP A 83 23.07 13.43 8.72
CA ASP A 83 23.79 12.77 7.64
C ASP A 83 23.99 11.28 7.93
N VAL A 84 23.74 10.45 6.93
CA VAL A 84 23.89 9.00 6.98
C VAL A 84 25.23 8.63 6.34
N GLU A 85 26.14 8.10 7.15
CA GLU A 85 27.47 7.64 6.72
C GLU A 85 27.37 6.35 5.94
N THR A 86 26.47 5.44 6.34
CA THR A 86 26.30 4.15 5.69
C THR A 86 24.82 3.82 5.58
N TRP A 87 24.36 3.53 4.37
CA TRP A 87 23.00 3.05 4.13
C TRP A 87 23.00 1.51 4.11
N ALA A 88 21.95 0.90 4.67
CA ALA A 88 21.75 -0.54 4.60
C ALA A 88 21.65 -1.03 3.14
N ALA A 89 22.06 -2.28 2.87
CA ALA A 89 22.04 -2.80 1.50
C ALA A 89 20.62 -2.88 0.92
N GLY A 90 20.49 -2.61 -0.37
CA GLY A 90 19.20 -2.52 -1.06
C GLY A 90 18.54 -1.15 -0.97
N ILE A 91 19.02 -0.24 -0.11
CA ILE A 91 18.65 1.17 -0.13
C ILE A 91 19.39 1.86 -1.27
N VAL A 92 18.65 2.58 -2.11
CA VAL A 92 19.18 3.43 -3.17
C VAL A 92 19.38 4.84 -2.61
N VAL A 93 20.61 5.32 -2.63
CA VAL A 93 20.99 6.61 -2.02
C VAL A 93 20.70 7.75 -2.99
N ASP A 94 19.87 8.70 -2.56
CA ASP A 94 19.55 9.92 -3.32
C ASP A 94 20.42 11.11 -2.85
N GLY A 95 20.93 11.04 -1.62
CA GLY A 95 21.77 12.06 -0.99
C GLY A 95 22.19 11.67 0.43
N PRO A 96 22.94 12.53 1.14
CA PRO A 96 23.44 12.21 2.48
C PRO A 96 22.32 12.03 3.52
N ARG A 97 21.14 12.59 3.28
CA ARG A 97 19.97 12.55 4.19
C ARG A 97 18.70 11.99 3.55
N SER A 98 18.83 11.42 2.36
CA SER A 98 17.70 11.00 1.55
C SER A 98 18.03 9.74 0.78
N ALA A 99 17.13 8.78 0.82
CA ALA A 99 17.27 7.53 0.10
C ALA A 99 15.90 6.91 -0.15
N HIS A 100 15.85 5.85 -0.95
CA HIS A 100 14.63 5.10 -1.17
C HIS A 100 14.86 3.60 -1.25
N LEU A 101 13.80 2.85 -0.98
CA LEU A 101 13.71 1.40 -1.15
C LEU A 101 12.69 1.09 -2.23
N LEU A 102 13.06 0.19 -3.13
CA LEU A 102 12.14 -0.40 -4.11
C LEU A 102 11.83 -1.83 -3.70
N LEU A 103 10.54 -2.15 -3.68
CA LEU A 103 10.06 -3.50 -3.43
C LEU A 103 9.43 -4.02 -4.73
N PRO A 104 10.12 -4.91 -5.47
CA PRO A 104 9.66 -5.35 -6.77
C PRO A 104 8.29 -6.04 -6.73
N ALA A 105 7.54 -5.95 -7.82
CA ALA A 105 6.38 -6.82 -8.01
C ALA A 105 6.80 -8.29 -7.99
N GLY A 106 5.95 -9.17 -7.44
CA GLY A 106 6.25 -10.59 -7.36
C GLY A 106 5.53 -11.33 -6.24
N LEU A 107 5.92 -12.59 -6.06
CA LEU A 107 5.41 -13.48 -5.03
C LEU A 107 6.37 -13.50 -3.85
N TYR A 108 5.84 -13.19 -2.67
CA TYR A 108 6.59 -13.22 -1.43
C TYR A 108 6.12 -14.38 -0.54
N PRO A 109 7.03 -15.15 0.07
CA PRO A 109 6.65 -16.20 1.00
C PRO A 109 5.82 -15.65 2.18
N SER A 110 4.72 -16.32 2.50
CA SER A 110 3.95 -15.99 3.70
C SER A 110 4.75 -16.33 4.96
N ALA A 111 4.69 -15.44 5.93
CA ALA A 111 5.39 -15.52 7.21
C ALA A 111 4.44 -15.31 8.40
N GLY A 112 3.12 -15.25 8.16
CA GLY A 112 2.11 -15.09 9.18
C GLY A 112 0.80 -14.55 8.64
N THR A 113 -0.15 -14.31 9.54
CA THR A 113 -1.48 -13.80 9.19
C THR A 113 -1.93 -12.71 10.16
N TYR A 114 -2.85 -11.88 9.69
CA TYR A 114 -3.62 -10.94 10.52
C TYR A 114 -5.09 -11.07 10.16
N THR A 115 -5.95 -11.14 11.18
CA THR A 115 -7.40 -11.10 10.98
C THR A 115 -7.93 -9.76 11.46
N GLY A 116 -8.52 -9.01 10.54
CA GLY A 116 -9.14 -7.71 10.78
C GLY A 116 -10.38 -7.80 11.65
N LYS A 117 -10.87 -6.65 12.10
CA LYS A 117 -12.09 -6.55 12.92
C LYS A 117 -13.36 -6.96 12.15
N ASP A 118 -13.32 -6.84 10.83
CA ASP A 118 -14.30 -7.27 9.86
C ASP A 118 -14.26 -8.79 9.58
N GLY A 119 -13.30 -9.51 10.16
CA GLY A 119 -13.11 -10.95 9.96
C GLY A 119 -12.28 -11.31 8.73
N VAL A 120 -11.80 -10.32 7.95
CA VAL A 120 -10.95 -10.57 6.78
C VAL A 120 -9.56 -11.00 7.25
N THR A 121 -9.09 -12.13 6.75
CA THR A 121 -7.74 -12.64 7.06
C THR A 121 -6.77 -12.32 5.93
N LEU A 122 -5.71 -11.60 6.28
CA LEU A 122 -4.59 -11.26 5.41
C LEU A 122 -3.41 -12.20 5.68
N GLN A 123 -2.84 -12.77 4.62
CA GLN A 123 -1.50 -13.35 4.63
C GLN A 123 -0.47 -12.22 4.66
N ILE A 124 0.64 -12.42 5.37
CA ILE A 124 1.68 -11.41 5.56
C ILE A 124 3.02 -11.99 5.15
N ALA A 125 3.69 -11.34 4.21
CA ALA A 125 5.10 -11.52 3.93
C ALA A 125 5.92 -10.52 4.75
N ARG A 126 7.01 -10.99 5.36
CA ARG A 126 7.95 -10.15 6.10
C ARG A 126 9.22 -10.00 5.27
N ILE A 127 9.57 -8.77 4.93
CA ILE A 127 10.78 -8.44 4.19
C ILE A 127 11.65 -7.62 5.14
N ALA A 128 12.54 -8.32 5.86
CA ALA A 128 13.47 -7.67 6.76
C ALA A 128 14.50 -6.86 5.97
N GLY A 129 14.83 -5.66 6.45
CA GLY A 129 15.95 -4.90 5.93
C GLY A 129 17.25 -5.71 6.09
N SER A 130 18.12 -5.63 5.09
CA SER A 130 19.37 -6.41 5.01
C SER A 130 20.46 -5.99 6.02
N GLY A 131 20.19 -4.99 6.86
CA GLY A 131 21.13 -4.44 7.83
C GLY A 131 20.65 -3.12 8.42
N TYR A 132 21.52 -2.41 9.12
CA TYR A 132 21.25 -1.08 9.66
C TYR A 132 21.98 -0.02 8.84
N SER A 133 21.27 1.08 8.56
CA SER A 133 21.87 2.35 8.19
C SER A 133 22.42 3.04 9.44
N ARG A 134 23.46 3.85 9.27
CA ARG A 134 24.18 4.50 10.36
C ARG A 134 24.43 5.97 10.07
N PHE A 135 24.13 6.81 11.04
CA PHE A 135 24.49 8.22 11.04
C PHE A 135 25.99 8.48 11.13
N THR A 136 26.43 9.61 10.57
CA THR A 136 27.76 10.15 10.83
C THR A 136 27.92 10.46 12.32
N TRP A 137 29.17 10.42 12.80
CA TRP A 137 29.47 10.55 14.23
C TRP A 137 29.11 11.92 14.84
N LEU A 138 29.13 12.99 14.05
CA LEU A 138 28.90 14.37 14.50
C LEU A 138 27.96 15.12 13.54
N PRO A 139 27.14 16.06 14.05
CA PRO A 139 26.98 16.43 15.46
C PRO A 139 26.26 15.36 16.29
N LYS A 140 26.48 15.40 17.62
CA LYS A 140 25.73 14.57 18.58
C LYS A 140 24.38 15.17 18.87
N GLY A 141 23.37 14.33 19.04
CA GLY A 141 22.02 14.81 19.32
C GLY A 141 20.95 13.77 19.07
N ARG A 142 19.70 14.22 19.14
CA ARG A 142 18.54 13.42 18.72
C ARG A 142 18.06 13.94 17.37
N PHE A 143 17.99 13.04 16.40
CA PHE A 143 17.60 13.36 15.03
C PHE A 143 16.50 12.44 14.56
N THR A 144 15.55 12.99 13.82
CA THR A 144 14.43 12.23 13.28
C THR A 144 14.81 11.59 11.96
N VAL A 145 14.45 10.31 11.82
CA VAL A 145 14.34 9.63 10.52
C VAL A 145 12.87 9.43 10.23
N THR A 146 12.45 9.69 9.00
CA THR A 146 11.09 9.44 8.53
C THR A 146 11.15 8.53 7.32
N ALA A 147 10.34 7.48 7.32
CA ALA A 147 10.13 6.61 6.16
C ALA A 147 8.66 6.65 5.76
N THR A 148 8.38 6.73 4.45
CA THR A 148 7.02 6.82 3.89
C THR A 148 6.87 5.92 2.67
N VAL A 149 5.83 5.10 2.64
CA VAL A 149 5.35 4.41 1.43
C VAL A 149 4.79 5.46 0.46
N THR A 150 5.53 5.78 -0.59
CA THR A 150 5.14 6.76 -1.61
C THR A 150 4.56 6.12 -2.86
N ARG A 151 4.79 4.81 -3.06
CA ARG A 151 4.12 3.99 -4.07
C ARG A 151 3.71 2.65 -3.47
N GLY A 152 2.48 2.22 -3.76
CA GLY A 152 1.85 1.04 -3.17
C GLY A 152 0.69 1.41 -2.25
N ARG A 153 -0.24 0.48 -2.02
CA ARG A 153 -1.39 0.72 -1.14
C ARG A 153 -0.98 0.51 0.32
N VAL A 154 -1.39 1.40 1.21
CA VAL A 154 -1.24 1.23 2.66
C VAL A 154 -2.56 0.73 3.23
N HIS A 155 -2.50 -0.13 4.25
CA HIS A 155 -3.72 -0.58 4.94
C HIS A 155 -4.49 0.62 5.51
N PRO A 156 -5.79 0.75 5.23
CA PRO A 156 -6.57 1.90 5.69
C PRO A 156 -6.79 1.87 7.21
N GLY A 157 -7.03 3.06 7.78
CA GLY A 157 -7.43 3.22 9.17
C GLY A 157 -6.29 3.17 10.19
N SER A 158 -6.67 3.39 11.45
CA SER A 158 -5.75 3.51 12.60
C SER A 158 -5.87 2.34 13.58
N ASP A 159 -6.34 1.18 13.13
CA ASP A 159 -6.47 0.01 14.02
C ASP A 159 -5.09 -0.39 14.59
N PRO A 160 -4.88 -0.33 15.92
CA PRO A 160 -3.57 -0.61 16.50
C PRO A 160 -3.09 -2.05 16.25
N LYS A 161 -4.02 -3.00 16.13
CA LYS A 161 -3.69 -4.39 15.79
C LYS A 161 -3.19 -4.49 14.34
N ALA A 162 -3.89 -3.85 13.40
CA ALA A 162 -3.43 -3.76 12.01
C ALA A 162 -2.04 -3.12 11.92
N GLN A 163 -1.79 -2.00 12.60
CA GLN A 163 -0.49 -1.33 12.58
C GLN A 163 0.63 -2.22 13.14
N THR A 164 0.35 -2.97 14.22
CA THR A 164 1.33 -3.92 14.78
C THR A 164 1.64 -5.07 13.81
N ALA A 165 0.63 -5.52 13.05
CA ALA A 165 0.74 -6.66 12.15
C ALA A 165 1.20 -6.32 10.73
N LEU A 166 0.88 -5.13 10.22
CA LEU A 166 1.09 -4.75 8.82
C LEU A 166 2.10 -3.61 8.69
N GLY A 167 2.27 -2.79 9.72
CA GLY A 167 3.12 -1.61 9.71
C GLY A 167 2.37 -0.35 9.37
N PHE A 168 3.14 0.70 9.10
CA PHE A 168 2.62 2.05 8.86
C PHE A 168 2.79 2.43 7.39
N GLY A 169 2.00 3.39 6.91
CA GLY A 169 2.29 4.08 5.65
C GLY A 169 3.43 5.08 5.80
N THR A 170 3.47 5.76 6.95
CA THR A 170 4.56 6.66 7.33
C THR A 170 4.91 6.41 8.78
N GLN A 171 6.20 6.37 9.09
CA GLN A 171 6.69 6.31 10.45
C GLN A 171 7.90 7.23 10.63
N SER A 172 7.92 7.95 11.74
CA SER A 172 9.05 8.76 12.16
C SER A 172 9.62 8.23 13.48
N LEU A 173 10.93 8.23 13.61
CA LEU A 173 11.65 7.76 14.80
C LEU A 173 12.77 8.73 15.14
N GLY A 174 12.76 9.26 16.37
CA GLY A 174 13.85 10.08 16.90
C GLY A 174 14.97 9.22 17.47
N ILE A 175 16.13 9.23 16.82
CA ILE A 175 17.30 8.41 17.11
C ILE A 175 18.39 9.29 17.74
N ILE A 176 19.05 8.78 18.78
CA ILE A 176 20.20 9.44 19.40
C ILE A 176 21.44 9.07 18.59
N ALA A 177 22.24 10.05 18.14
CA ALA A 177 23.49 9.88 17.40
C ALA A 177 24.69 10.38 18.20
#